data_AF-A0A8C3LTI4-F1
#
_entry.id   AF-A0A8C3LTI4-F1
#
_cell.length_a   1.000
_cell.length_b   1.000
_cell.length_c   1.000
_cell.angle_alpha   90.00
_cell.angle_beta   90.00
_cell.angle_gamma   90.00
#
_symmetry.space_group_name_H-M   'P 1'
#
loop_
_entity.id
_entity.type
_entity.pdbx_description
1 polymer ?
#
loop_
_entity_poly.entity_id
_entity_poly.type
_entity_poly.pdbx_seq_one_letter_code
_entity_poly.pdbx_strand_id
1 'polypeptide(L)'
;VLVLGGQRLTELRDSLSCVSDLQIGGEFSSEPDRAPEHISKDLYKSAFFYFEGIFYNDSRYPECRDLSRTIIEWSESRDRGYGNLRSAKMEDYTFNDLSLRIGYPYLFCHQGDCEHIIIVTD
;
A
#
# COMPACT_ATOMS: atom_id res chain seq x y z
N VAL A 1 11.43 6.10 -10.09
CA VAL A 1 12.04 5.58 -8.84
C VAL A 1 13.03 4.51 -9.25
N LEU A 2 14.24 4.52 -8.70
CA LEU A 2 15.21 3.43 -8.86
C LEU A 2 15.19 2.60 -7.58
N VAL A 3 15.27 1.27 -7.72
CA VAL A 3 15.25 0.34 -6.58
C VAL A 3 16.37 -0.69 -6.74
N LEU A 4 17.08 -0.95 -5.66
CA LEU A 4 18.06 -2.03 -5.58
C LEU A 4 17.38 -3.29 -5.04
N GLY A 5 17.81 -4.45 -5.54
CA GLY A 5 17.28 -5.74 -5.11
C GLY A 5 17.27 -5.97 -3.59
N GLY A 6 18.30 -5.49 -2.88
CA GLY A 6 18.44 -5.66 -1.43
C GLY A 6 17.61 -4.70 -0.57
N GLN A 7 16.92 -3.72 -1.17
CA GLN A 7 16.09 -2.78 -0.40
C GLN A 7 14.79 -3.42 0.04
N ARG A 8 14.35 -3.11 1.26
CA ARG A 8 13.07 -3.57 1.77
C ARG A 8 11.94 -2.92 0.99
N LEU A 9 10.81 -3.60 0.88
CA LEU A 9 9.62 -3.04 0.21
C LEU A 9 9.11 -1.77 0.90
N THR A 10 9.36 -1.63 2.21
CA THR A 10 9.06 -0.40 2.95
C THR A 10 9.88 0.80 2.47
N GLU A 11 11.12 0.59 2.04
CA GLU A 11 11.94 1.67 1.45
C GLU A 11 11.39 2.09 0.08
N LEU A 12 10.94 1.10 -0.72
CA LEU A 12 10.24 1.38 -1.97
C LEU A 12 8.97 2.19 -1.70
N ARG A 13 8.13 1.77 -0.74
CA ARG A 13 6.94 2.53 -0.32
C ARG A 13 7.30 3.97 0.04
N ASP A 14 8.32 4.18 0.86
CA ASP A 14 8.67 5.52 1.34
C ASP A 14 9.15 6.44 0.22
N SER A 15 9.70 5.88 -0.86
CA SER A 15 10.11 6.61 -2.06
C SER A 15 8.95 7.02 -2.99
N LEU A 16 7.76 6.46 -2.80
CA LEU A 16 6.57 6.82 -3.57
C LEU A 16 5.93 8.07 -2.98
N SER A 17 5.62 9.04 -3.83
CA SER A 17 4.96 10.29 -3.47
C SER A 17 3.60 10.36 -4.13
N CYS A 18 2.55 10.64 -3.35
CA CYS A 18 1.20 10.81 -3.85
C CYS A 18 0.68 12.22 -3.54
N VAL A 19 -0.13 12.81 -4.42
CA VAL A 19 -0.78 14.10 -4.12
C VAL A 19 -1.73 13.97 -2.92
N SER A 20 -2.38 12.81 -2.75
CA SER A 20 -3.24 12.53 -1.60
C SER A 20 -2.48 12.53 -0.28
N ASP A 21 -1.16 12.31 -0.27
CA ASP A 21 -0.35 12.39 0.96
C ASP A 21 -0.30 13.81 1.53
N LEU A 22 -0.33 14.81 0.64
CA LEU A 22 -0.18 16.23 0.95
C LEU A 22 -1.50 16.90 1.35
N GLN A 23 -2.61 16.16 1.25
CA GLN A 23 -3.92 16.70 1.60
C GLN A 23 -4.04 16.88 3.12
N ILE A 24 -4.89 17.82 3.50
CA ILE A 24 -5.26 18.04 4.90
C ILE A 24 -6.28 16.95 5.26
N GLY A 25 -5.86 16.01 6.11
CA GLY A 25 -6.73 14.95 6.62
C GLY A 25 -7.39 15.36 7.94
N GLY A 26 -8.60 14.87 8.20
CA GLY A 26 -9.33 15.10 9.45
C GLY A 26 -10.65 15.86 9.28
N GLU A 27 -11.27 16.18 10.41
CA GLU A 27 -12.55 16.89 10.51
C GLU A 27 -12.29 18.30 11.05
N PHE A 28 -12.72 19.32 10.32
CA PHE A 28 -12.48 20.74 10.64
C PHE A 28 -13.75 21.58 10.58
N SER A 29 -14.94 20.97 10.41
CA SER A 29 -16.19 21.74 10.24
C SER A 29 -16.53 22.60 11.44
N SER A 30 -16.12 22.19 12.64
CA SER A 30 -16.29 22.96 13.88
C SER A 30 -15.26 24.08 14.05
N GLU A 31 -14.08 23.97 13.43
CA GLU A 31 -12.94 24.89 13.58
C GLU A 31 -12.23 25.13 12.24
N PRO A 32 -12.89 25.78 11.25
CA PRO A 32 -12.37 25.85 9.87
C PRO A 32 -11.10 26.70 9.71
N ASP A 33 -10.86 27.64 10.64
CA ASP A 33 -9.67 28.51 10.62
C ASP A 33 -8.45 27.87 11.29
N ARG A 34 -8.60 26.68 11.90
CA ARG A 34 -7.51 25.99 12.59
C ARG A 34 -6.47 25.52 11.56
N ALA A 35 -5.22 25.93 11.78
CA ALA A 35 -4.11 25.43 10.99
C ALA A 35 -3.99 23.90 11.16
N PRO A 36 -3.92 23.12 10.07
CA PRO A 36 -3.73 21.68 10.17
C PRO A 36 -2.35 21.36 10.77
N GLU A 37 -2.33 20.46 11.74
CA GLU A 37 -1.08 19.99 12.35
C GLU A 37 -0.45 18.83 11.59
N HIS A 38 -1.26 18.07 10.85
CA HIS A 38 -0.87 16.83 10.19
C HIS A 38 -1.43 16.77 8.77
N ILE A 39 -0.69 16.13 7.86
CA ILE A 39 -1.16 15.81 6.52
C ILE A 39 -1.73 14.38 6.48
N SER A 40 -2.45 14.03 5.42
CA SER A 40 -3.09 12.72 5.25
C SER A 40 -2.11 11.56 5.42
N LYS A 41 -0.85 11.69 4.96
CA LYS A 41 0.18 10.64 5.14
C LYS A 41 0.51 10.35 6.62
N ASP A 42 0.39 11.35 7.48
CA ASP A 42 0.65 11.19 8.91
C ASP A 42 -0.48 10.43 9.60
N LEU A 43 -1.72 10.64 9.15
CA LEU A 43 -2.93 10.05 9.73
C LEU A 43 -3.25 8.66 9.16
N TYR A 44 -3.14 8.50 7.85
CA TYR A 44 -3.57 7.31 7.12
C TYR A 44 -2.36 6.47 6.68
N LYS A 45 -1.74 5.79 7.65
CA LYS A 45 -0.47 5.09 7.46
C LYS A 45 -0.57 3.74 6.76
N SER A 46 -1.78 3.19 6.60
CA SER A 46 -1.99 1.86 6.02
C SER A 46 -1.73 1.87 4.51
N ALA A 47 -1.00 0.86 4.02
CA ALA A 47 -0.73 0.68 2.60
C ALA A 47 -0.41 -0.79 2.29
N PHE A 48 -0.55 -1.19 1.03
CA PHE A 48 -0.02 -2.45 0.54
C PHE A 48 0.54 -2.34 -0.88
N PHE A 49 1.49 -3.21 -1.20
CA PHE A 49 1.75 -3.60 -2.58
C PHE A 49 1.04 -4.92 -2.89
N TYR A 50 0.52 -5.06 -4.10
CA TYR A 50 -0.02 -6.31 -4.62
C TYR A 50 0.83 -6.78 -5.79
N PHE A 51 1.61 -7.84 -5.57
CA PHE A 51 2.45 -8.49 -6.56
C PHE A 51 2.13 -9.99 -6.61
N GLU A 52 1.82 -10.50 -7.80
CA GLU A 52 1.62 -11.94 -8.08
C GLU A 52 0.77 -12.70 -7.04
N GLY A 53 -0.39 -12.13 -6.65
CA GLY A 53 -1.31 -12.78 -5.72
C GLY A 53 -1.01 -12.54 -4.24
N ILE A 54 0.03 -11.75 -3.91
CA ILE A 54 0.43 -11.46 -2.53
C ILE A 54 0.23 -9.97 -2.24
N PHE A 55 -0.51 -9.69 -1.18
CA PHE A 55 -0.65 -8.37 -0.57
C PHE A 55 0.41 -8.19 0.51
N TYR A 56 1.39 -7.33 0.24
CA TYR A 56 2.43 -6.93 1.17
C TYR A 56 1.95 -5.72 1.95
N ASN A 57 1.29 -5.93 3.08
CA ASN A 57 0.71 -4.88 3.92
C ASN A 57 1.78 -4.24 4.80
N ASP A 58 1.85 -2.92 4.81
CA ASP A 58 2.72 -2.19 5.71
C ASP A 58 2.19 -2.28 7.14
N SER A 59 2.93 -2.96 8.01
CA SER A 59 2.56 -3.19 9.40
C SER A 59 3.56 -2.55 10.38
N ARG A 60 4.35 -1.56 9.92
CA ARG A 60 5.39 -0.91 10.72
C ARG A 60 4.85 -0.10 11.91
N TYR A 61 3.60 0.34 11.83
CA TYR A 61 2.96 1.19 12.84
C TYR A 61 1.73 0.49 13.43
N PRO A 62 1.47 0.61 14.76
CA PRO A 62 0.27 0.05 15.38
C PRO A 62 -1.06 0.51 14.77
N GLU A 63 -1.08 1.69 14.16
CA GLU A 63 -2.23 2.31 13.50
C GLU A 63 -2.50 1.71 12.11
N CYS A 64 -1.53 1.00 11.53
CA CYS A 64 -1.71 0.32 10.25
C CYS A 64 -2.76 -0.78 10.36
N ARG A 65 -3.68 -0.79 9.40
CA ARG A 65 -4.69 -1.83 9.22
C ARG A 65 -4.34 -2.67 8.01
N ASP A 66 -4.66 -3.95 8.09
CA ASP A 66 -4.61 -4.84 6.93
C ASP A 66 -5.75 -4.47 5.97
N LEU A 67 -5.42 -3.69 4.95
CA LEU A 67 -6.36 -3.25 3.92
C LEU A 67 -6.75 -4.40 2.98
N SER A 68 -5.90 -5.42 2.86
CA SER A 68 -6.15 -6.57 1.99
C SER A 68 -7.19 -7.55 2.53
N ARG A 69 -7.43 -7.55 3.84
CA ARG A 69 -8.31 -8.50 4.52
C ARG A 69 -9.66 -8.67 3.83
N THR A 70 -10.38 -7.56 3.59
CA THR A 70 -11.71 -7.61 2.98
C THR A 70 -11.67 -8.17 1.56
N ILE A 71 -10.58 -7.92 0.82
CA ILE A 71 -10.39 -8.45 -0.54
C ILE A 71 -10.19 -9.96 -0.51
N ILE A 72 -9.33 -10.44 0.41
CA ILE A 72 -9.05 -11.87 0.59
C ILE A 72 -10.33 -12.60 1.04
N GLU A 73 -11.00 -12.13 2.08
CA GLU A 73 -12.26 -12.71 2.59
C GLU A 73 -13.35 -12.71 1.51
N TRP A 74 -13.49 -11.60 0.77
CA TRP A 74 -14.42 -11.53 -0.35
C TRP A 74 -14.08 -12.58 -1.41
N SER A 75 -12.80 -12.76 -1.75
CA SER A 75 -12.37 -13.74 -2.76
C SER A 75 -12.69 -15.18 -2.33
N GLU A 76 -12.56 -15.50 -1.05
CA GLU A 76 -12.77 -16.84 -0.48
C GLU A 76 -14.24 -17.18 -0.23
N SER A 77 -15.10 -16.16 -0.03
CA SER A 77 -16.50 -16.38 0.39
C SER A 77 -17.38 -17.17 -0.61
N ARG A 78 -16.95 -17.34 -1.85
CA ARG A 78 -17.61 -18.15 -2.89
C ARG A 78 -16.55 -18.66 -3.85
N ASP A 79 -16.84 -19.75 -4.56
CA ASP A 79 -16.01 -20.21 -5.68
C ASP A 79 -16.08 -19.19 -6.83
N ARG A 80 -15.17 -18.21 -6.79
CA ARG A 80 -15.06 -17.11 -7.75
C ARG A 80 -13.92 -17.30 -8.74
N GLY A 81 -13.16 -18.40 -8.64
CA GLY A 81 -11.98 -18.64 -9.47
C GLY A 81 -10.74 -17.82 -9.10
N TYR A 82 -10.78 -17.03 -8.02
CA TYR A 82 -9.60 -16.37 -7.47
C TYR A 82 -8.85 -17.34 -6.55
N GLY A 83 -7.74 -17.90 -7.05
CA GLY A 83 -6.91 -18.82 -6.27
C GLY A 83 -5.79 -18.11 -5.52
N ASN A 84 -5.60 -18.49 -4.25
CA ASN A 84 -4.37 -18.26 -3.49
C ASN A 84 -3.97 -16.78 -3.25
N LEU A 85 -4.94 -15.88 -3.03
CA LEU A 85 -4.60 -14.56 -2.50
C LEU A 85 -4.01 -14.71 -1.09
N ARG A 86 -2.88 -14.04 -0.82
CA ARG A 86 -2.18 -14.11 0.46
C ARG A 86 -1.86 -12.73 0.99
N SER A 87 -1.76 -12.62 2.30
CA SER A 87 -1.26 -11.42 2.98
C SER A 87 0.10 -11.73 3.61
N ALA A 88 1.03 -10.78 3.51
CA ALA A 88 2.34 -10.80 4.13
C ALA A 88 2.68 -9.41 4.67
N LYS A 89 3.61 -9.35 5.63
CA LYS A 89 4.12 -8.08 6.14
C LYS A 89 5.12 -7.49 5.15
N MET A 90 4.91 -6.24 4.74
CA MET A 90 5.76 -5.54 3.78
C MET A 90 7.21 -5.43 4.27
N GLU A 91 7.37 -5.21 5.57
CA GLU A 91 8.68 -5.07 6.19
C GLU A 91 9.51 -6.37 6.10
N ASP A 92 8.91 -7.55 6.01
CA ASP A 92 9.68 -8.81 6.02
C ASP A 92 10.29 -9.18 4.65
N TYR A 93 10.08 -8.35 3.61
CA TYR A 93 10.49 -8.65 2.24
C TYR A 93 11.35 -7.54 1.64
N THR A 94 12.25 -7.95 0.75
CA THR A 94 13.06 -7.10 -0.12
C THR A 94 12.57 -7.18 -1.56
N PHE A 95 13.06 -6.27 -2.41
CA PHE A 95 12.70 -6.29 -3.84
C PHE A 95 13.15 -7.59 -4.54
N ASN A 96 14.28 -8.18 -4.12
CA ASN A 96 14.79 -9.45 -4.63
C ASN A 96 13.91 -10.67 -4.27
N ASP A 97 13.08 -10.56 -3.24
CA ASP A 97 12.17 -11.65 -2.85
C ASP A 97 10.92 -11.70 -3.75
N LEU A 98 10.72 -10.69 -4.61
CA LEU A 98 9.58 -10.60 -5.49
C LEU A 98 9.81 -11.36 -6.80
N SER A 99 8.80 -12.12 -7.21
CA SER A 99 8.70 -12.63 -8.59
C SER A 99 7.92 -11.62 -9.42
N LEU A 100 8.60 -10.89 -10.31
CA LEU A 100 8.00 -9.80 -11.06
C LEU A 100 8.11 -10.04 -12.57
N ARG A 101 7.10 -9.54 -13.30
CA ARG A 101 7.08 -9.48 -14.75
C ARG A 101 7.33 -8.04 -15.19
N ILE A 102 8.37 -7.85 -15.99
CA ILE A 102 8.70 -6.55 -16.57
C ILE A 102 7.55 -6.08 -17.48
N GLY A 103 7.18 -4.81 -17.36
CA GLY A 103 6.07 -4.21 -18.11
C GLY A 103 4.67 -4.61 -17.66
N TYR A 104 4.52 -5.47 -16.65
CA TYR A 104 3.22 -5.88 -16.13
C TYR A 104 2.68 -4.86 -15.09
N PRO A 105 1.37 -4.52 -15.13
CA PRO A 105 0.79 -3.60 -14.16
C PRO A 105 0.52 -4.30 -12.83
N TYR A 106 1.16 -3.80 -11.77
CA TYR A 106 0.91 -4.16 -10.39
C TYR A 106 0.21 -3.03 -9.64
N LEU A 107 -0.23 -3.28 -8.40
CA LEU A 107 -0.98 -2.30 -7.61
C LEU A 107 -0.22 -1.90 -6.35
N PHE A 108 -0.17 -0.60 -6.09
CA PHE A 108 0.11 -0.01 -4.79
C PHE A 108 -1.14 0.72 -4.31
N CYS A 109 -1.64 0.39 -3.12
CA CYS A 109 -2.78 1.07 -2.52
C CYS A 109 -2.36 1.66 -1.17
N HIS A 110 -2.75 2.90 -0.89
CA HIS A 110 -2.50 3.56 0.38
C HIS A 110 -3.70 4.42 0.79
N GLN A 111 -3.75 4.81 2.07
CA GLN A 111 -4.86 5.57 2.67
C GLN A 111 -6.24 4.88 2.64
N GLY A 112 -6.31 3.63 2.16
CA GLY A 112 -7.52 2.80 2.13
C GLY A 112 -8.10 2.61 0.73
N ASP A 113 -8.02 3.63 -0.12
CA ASP A 113 -8.65 3.66 -1.45
C ASP A 113 -7.82 4.38 -2.52
N CYS A 114 -6.64 4.92 -2.16
CA CYS A 114 -5.78 5.60 -3.12
C CYS A 114 -4.91 4.58 -3.87
N GLU A 115 -5.35 4.20 -5.07
CA GLU A 115 -4.75 3.16 -5.89
C GLU A 115 -3.80 3.72 -6.96
N HIS A 116 -2.64 3.08 -7.11
CA HIS A 116 -1.59 3.45 -8.06
C HIS A 116 -1.10 2.22 -8.81
N ILE A 117 -0.96 2.33 -10.12
CA ILE A 117 -0.36 1.27 -10.93
C ILE A 117 1.16 1.38 -10.84
N ILE A 118 1.80 0.26 -10.51
CA ILE A 118 3.25 0.10 -10.49
C ILE A 118 3.65 -0.75 -11.70
N ILE A 119 4.51 -0.20 -12.55
CA ILE A 119 5.11 -0.92 -13.67
C ILE A 119 6.61 -0.96 -13.46
N VAL A 120 7.19 -2.16 -13.50
CA VAL A 120 8.63 -2.37 -13.39
C VAL A 120 9.22 -2.40 -14.79
N THR A 121 10.24 -1.58 -15.03
CA THR A 121 10.96 -1.45 -16.31
C THR A 121 12.44 -1.74 -16.11
N ASP A 122 13.14 -2.02 -17.21
CA ASP A 122 14.60 -2.11 -17.28
C ASP A 122 15.29 -0.74 -17.40
#